data_AF-A0A2J6NML3-F1
#
_entry.id   AF-A0A2J6NML3-F1
#
_cell.length_a   1.000
_cell.length_b   1.000
_cell.length_c   1.000
_cell.angle_alpha   90.00
_cell.angle_beta   90.00
_cell.angle_gamma   90.00
#
_symmetry.space_group_name_H-M   'P 1'
#
loop_
_entity.id
_entity.type
_entity.pdbx_description
1 polymer ?
#
loop_
_entity_poly.entity_id
_entity_poly.type
_entity_poly.pdbx_seq_one_letter_code
_entity_poly.pdbx_strand_id
1 'polypeptide(L)'
;MKKQSTMVISIILLIIFVIFALLNTATVEVNLLFSQVRIPLVLLILVCLLIGALIIYLFSFSNHLKVNKELKELQKQPGKQEIEQLKKNVKQLQNENQQLKKALTTAQQAANPAAQPTQSTTNN
;
A
#
# COMPACT_ATOMS: atom_id res chain seq x y z
N MET A 1 4.00 -6.36 12.70
CA MET A 1 3.58 -6.82 14.06
C MET A 1 2.19 -6.34 14.48
N LYS A 2 1.70 -5.16 14.07
CA LYS A 2 0.41 -4.56 14.52
C LYS A 2 -0.87 -5.32 14.10
N LYS A 3 -0.88 -6.03 12.97
CA LYS A 3 -2.10 -6.71 12.45
C LYS A 3 -2.60 -7.87 13.32
N GLN A 4 -1.70 -8.64 13.94
CA GLN A 4 -2.12 -9.77 14.78
C GLN A 4 -2.63 -9.32 16.15
N SER A 5 -2.09 -8.23 16.69
CA SER A 5 -2.61 -7.62 17.93
C SER A 5 -4.04 -7.12 17.76
N THR A 6 -4.40 -6.53 16.62
CA THR A 6 -5.78 -6.13 16.30
C THR A 6 -6.75 -7.32 16.31
N MET A 7 -6.32 -8.48 15.78
CA MET A 7 -7.15 -9.69 15.78
C MET A 7 -7.43 -10.17 17.21
N VAL A 8 -6.40 -10.30 18.04
CA VAL A 8 -6.53 -10.72 19.45
C VAL A 8 -7.44 -9.77 20.23
N ILE A 9 -7.24 -8.45 20.08
CA ILE A 9 -8.07 -7.43 20.74
C ILE A 9 -9.52 -7.51 20.28
N SER A 10 -9.79 -7.76 19.00
CA SER A 10 -11.15 -7.90 18.49
C SER A 10 -11.88 -9.11 19.08
N ILE A 11 -11.19 -10.22 19.31
CA ILE A 11 -11.75 -11.42 19.94
C ILE A 11 -12.09 -11.15 21.41
N ILE A 12 -11.18 -10.52 22.16
CA ILE A 12 -11.44 -10.15 23.56
C ILE A 12 -12.66 -9.23 23.65
N LEU A 13 -12.73 -8.22 22.77
CA LEU A 13 -13.86 -7.30 22.71
C LEU A 13 -15.17 -8.03 22.35
N LEU A 14 -15.13 -8.99 21.42
CA LEU A 14 -16.28 -9.81 21.05
C LEU A 14 -16.80 -10.63 22.24
N ILE A 15 -15.90 -11.22 23.03
CA ILE A 15 -16.30 -11.96 24.24
C ILE A 15 -16.98 -11.03 25.25
N ILE A 16 -16.39 -9.86 25.51
CA ILE A 16 -17.00 -8.84 26.40
C ILE A 16 -18.38 -8.44 25.88
N PHE A 17 -18.52 -8.26 24.57
CA PHE A 17 -19.79 -7.93 23.94
C PHE A 17 -20.84 -9.03 24.13
N VAL A 18 -20.47 -10.30 23.96
CA VAL A 18 -21.38 -11.44 24.21
C VAL A 18 -21.80 -11.50 25.68
N ILE A 19 -20.88 -11.33 26.62
CA ILE A 19 -21.20 -11.29 28.05
C ILE A 19 -22.18 -10.14 28.33
N PHE A 20 -21.90 -8.94 27.79
CA PHE A 20 -22.80 -7.80 27.91
C PHE A 20 -24.21 -8.11 27.39
N ALA A 21 -24.32 -8.78 26.24
CA ALA A 21 -25.60 -9.16 25.67
C ALA A 21 -26.37 -10.16 26.55
N LEU A 22 -25.68 -11.14 27.14
CA LEU A 22 -26.28 -12.12 28.03
C LEU A 22 -26.73 -11.51 29.37
N LEU A 23 -26.00 -10.52 29.88
CA LEU A 23 -26.37 -9.81 31.11
C LEU A 23 -27.51 -8.80 30.89
N ASN A 24 -27.71 -8.33 29.66
CA ASN A 24 -28.71 -7.31 29.31
C ASN A 24 -29.81 -7.89 28.40
N THR A 25 -30.37 -9.03 28.81
CA THR A 25 -31.50 -9.70 28.13
C THR A 25 -32.86 -9.07 28.45
N ALA A 26 -32.88 -7.93 29.15
CA ALA A 26 -34.09 -7.19 29.45
C ALA A 26 -34.91 -6.93 28.18
N THR A 27 -36.13 -7.43 28.17
CA THR A 27 -37.05 -7.29 27.03
C THR A 27 -37.71 -5.93 27.06
N VAL A 28 -37.68 -5.25 25.93
CA VAL A 28 -38.36 -3.98 25.72
C VAL A 28 -39.43 -4.16 24.66
N GLU A 29 -40.58 -3.52 24.87
CA GLU A 29 -41.67 -3.47 23.91
C GLU A 29 -41.41 -2.35 22.91
N VAL A 30 -41.39 -2.72 21.63
CA VAL A 30 -41.10 -1.80 20.54
C VAL A 30 -42.30 -1.74 19.63
N ASN A 31 -42.81 -0.52 19.44
CA ASN A 31 -43.82 -0.23 18.43
C ASN A 31 -43.11 -0.09 17.08
N LEU A 32 -43.19 -1.13 16.25
CA LEU A 32 -42.87 -1.00 14.83
C LEU A 32 -44.04 -0.31 14.12
N LEU A 33 -43.80 0.17 12.90
CA LEU A 33 -44.78 0.91 12.09
C LEU A 33 -46.16 0.23 11.99
N PHE A 34 -46.21 -1.11 12.04
CA PHE A 34 -47.44 -1.89 11.89
C PHE A 34 -47.61 -3.01 12.94
N SER A 35 -46.71 -3.15 13.92
CA SER A 35 -46.76 -4.26 14.88
C SER A 35 -45.98 -3.94 16.15
N GLN A 36 -46.40 -4.48 17.29
CA GLN A 36 -45.68 -4.38 18.55
C GLN A 36 -44.97 -5.70 18.83
N VAL A 37 -43.66 -5.63 19.10
CA VAL A 37 -42.85 -6.82 19.36
C VAL A 37 -42.01 -6.60 20.62
N ARG A 38 -41.89 -7.64 21.43
CA ARG A 38 -40.99 -7.66 22.59
C ARG A 38 -39.70 -8.35 22.23
N ILE A 39 -38.60 -7.60 22.27
CA ILE A 39 -37.27 -8.10 21.95
C ILE A 39 -36.26 -7.66 23.03
N PRO A 40 -35.17 -8.40 23.24
CA PRO A 40 -34.11 -7.97 24.15
C PRO A 40 -33.49 -6.63 23.71
N LEU A 41 -33.23 -5.74 24.67
CA LEU A 41 -32.71 -4.38 24.42
C LEU A 41 -31.42 -4.40 23.59
N VAL A 42 -30.49 -5.32 23.89
CA VAL A 42 -29.24 -5.44 23.14
C VAL A 42 -29.46 -5.78 21.66
N LEU A 43 -30.46 -6.61 21.37
CA LEU A 43 -30.80 -7.01 20.00
C LEU A 43 -31.37 -5.83 19.21
N LEU A 44 -32.22 -5.02 19.84
CA LEU A 44 -32.75 -3.79 19.25
C LEU A 44 -31.61 -2.83 18.87
N ILE A 45 -30.69 -2.57 19.80
CA ILE A 45 -29.55 -1.67 19.56
C ILE A 45 -28.65 -2.21 18.43
N LEU A 46 -28.38 -3.52 18.42
CA LEU A 46 -27.60 -4.16 17.36
C LEU A 46 -28.23 -4.00 15.99
N VAL A 47 -29.53 -4.23 15.85
CA VAL A 47 -30.24 -4.09 14.57
C VAL A 47 -30.18 -2.64 14.09
N CYS A 48 -30.44 -1.67 14.97
CA CYS A 48 -30.33 -0.25 14.63
C CYS A 48 -28.90 0.13 14.20
N LEU A 49 -27.88 -0.35 14.91
CA LEU A 49 -26.48 -0.12 14.59
C LEU A 49 -26.10 -0.73 13.24
N LEU A 50 -26.56 -1.95 12.96
CA LEU A 50 -26.32 -2.64 11.69
C LEU A 50 -26.97 -1.88 10.53
N ILE A 51 -28.20 -1.41 10.68
CA ILE A 51 -28.88 -0.60 9.65
C ILE A 51 -28.10 0.70 9.42
N GLY A 52 -27.68 1.39 10.48
CA GLY A 52 -26.87 2.61 10.36
C GLY A 52 -25.55 2.36 9.64
N ALA A 53 -24.81 1.31 10.01
CA ALA A 53 -23.57 0.91 9.36
C ALA A 53 -23.78 0.52 7.89
N LEU A 54 -24.89 -0.17 7.58
CA LEU A 54 -25.27 -0.52 6.22
C LEU A 54 -25.53 0.72 5.37
N ILE A 55 -26.27 1.70 5.88
CA ILE A 55 -26.52 2.98 5.20
C ILE A 55 -25.18 3.68 4.91
N ILE A 56 -24.31 3.82 5.91
CA ILE A 56 -22.98 4.43 5.74
C ILE A 56 -22.16 3.68 4.70
N TYR A 57 -22.16 2.35 4.74
CA TYR A 57 -21.46 1.51 3.77
C TYR A 57 -21.98 1.72 2.34
N LEU A 58 -23.30 1.75 2.14
CA LEU A 58 -23.92 2.01 0.83
C LEU A 58 -23.54 3.40 0.28
N PHE A 59 -23.56 4.43 1.13
CA PHE A 59 -23.13 5.78 0.74
C PHE A 59 -21.63 5.83 0.41
N SER A 60 -20.79 5.18 1.21
CA SER A 60 -19.34 5.15 1.01
C SER A 60 -18.96 4.37 -0.26
N PHE A 61 -19.65 3.26 -0.56
CA PHE A 61 -19.40 2.44 -1.75
C PHE A 61 -19.44 3.27 -3.04
N SER A 62 -20.40 4.20 -3.15
CA SER A 62 -20.50 5.13 -4.28
C SER A 62 -19.28 6.06 -4.42
N ASN A 63 -18.67 6.46 -3.30
CA ASN A 63 -17.49 7.31 -3.30
C ASN A 63 -16.22 6.52 -3.66
N HIS A 64 -16.11 5.27 -3.20
CA HIS A 64 -14.99 4.39 -3.57
C HIS A 64 -14.89 4.18 -5.09
N LEU A 65 -16.00 4.11 -5.82
CA LEU A 65 -15.97 3.99 -7.28
C LEU A 65 -15.37 5.23 -7.96
N LYS A 66 -15.70 6.44 -7.47
CA LYS A 66 -15.15 7.70 -7.98
C LYS A 66 -13.65 7.81 -7.69
N VAL A 67 -13.26 7.54 -6.44
CA VAL A 67 -11.85 7.58 -6.02
C VAL A 67 -11.00 6.58 -6.80
N ASN A 68 -11.50 5.38 -7.07
CA ASN A 68 -10.77 4.39 -7.89
C ASN A 68 -10.67 4.80 -9.37
N LYS A 69 -11.68 5.49 -9.92
CA LYS A 69 -11.60 6.05 -11.28
C LYS A 69 -10.58 7.19 -11.35
N GLU A 70 -10.61 8.09 -10.39
CA GLU A 70 -9.66 9.20 -10.29
C GLU A 70 -8.23 8.66 -10.08
N LEU A 71 -8.03 7.66 -9.22
CA LEU A 71 -6.74 6.96 -9.08
C LEU A 71 -6.28 6.33 -10.39
N LYS A 72 -7.19 5.74 -11.19
CA LYS A 72 -6.85 5.20 -12.51
C LYS A 72 -6.51 6.30 -13.51
N GLU A 73 -7.16 7.46 -13.47
CA GLU A 73 -6.81 8.60 -14.33
C GLU A 73 -5.49 9.27 -13.92
N LEU A 74 -5.28 9.48 -12.63
CA LEU A 74 -4.02 9.95 -12.04
C LEU A 74 -2.86 9.01 -12.37
N GLN A 75 -3.07 7.69 -12.33
CA GLN A 75 -2.06 6.70 -12.72
C GLN A 75 -1.88 6.56 -14.24
N LYS A 76 -2.89 6.92 -15.04
CA LYS A 76 -2.81 7.01 -16.50
C LYS A 76 -2.14 8.30 -16.99
N GLN A 77 -1.74 9.21 -16.10
CA GLN A 77 -0.95 10.36 -16.54
C GLN A 77 0.33 9.87 -17.23
N PRO A 78 0.62 10.37 -18.45
CA PRO A 78 1.70 9.90 -19.32
C PRO A 78 3.07 9.91 -18.64
N GLY A 79 3.22 10.74 -17.61
CA GLY A 79 4.43 10.88 -16.82
C GLY A 79 4.97 9.58 -16.22
N LYS A 80 4.17 8.57 -15.83
CA LYS A 80 4.75 7.36 -15.20
C LYS A 80 5.48 6.47 -16.21
N GLN A 81 4.88 6.28 -17.39
CA GLN A 81 5.49 5.51 -18.48
C GLN A 81 6.63 6.30 -19.13
N GLU A 82 6.46 7.62 -19.29
CA GLU A 82 7.47 8.51 -19.84
C GLU A 82 8.68 8.63 -18.90
N ILE A 83 8.49 8.76 -17.59
CA ILE A 83 9.57 8.73 -16.59
C ILE A 83 10.33 7.39 -16.63
N GLU A 84 9.63 6.27 -16.82
CA GLU A 84 10.27 4.95 -16.91
C GLU A 84 11.09 4.79 -18.19
N GLN A 85 10.59 5.29 -19.32
CA GLN A 85 11.32 5.34 -20.59
C GLN A 85 12.52 6.29 -20.53
N LEU A 86 12.36 7.50 -20.00
CA LEU A 86 13.46 8.45 -19.81
C LEU A 86 14.54 7.87 -18.89
N LYS A 87 14.17 7.19 -17.79
CA LYS A 87 15.15 6.51 -16.93
C LYS A 87 15.94 5.43 -17.67
N LYS A 88 15.30 4.64 -18.54
CA LYS A 88 15.99 3.63 -19.35
C LYS A 88 16.96 4.30 -20.33
N ASN A 89 16.53 5.35 -21.02
CA ASN A 89 17.36 6.08 -21.98
C ASN A 89 18.57 6.74 -21.31
N VAL A 90 18.38 7.38 -20.15
CA VAL A 90 19.49 7.98 -19.36
C VAL A 90 20.51 6.92 -18.97
N LYS A 91 20.06 5.75 -18.50
CA LYS A 91 20.95 4.65 -18.11
C LYS A 91 21.74 4.10 -19.30
N GLN A 92 21.11 3.98 -20.46
CA GLN A 92 21.77 3.54 -21.69
C GLN A 92 22.84 4.55 -22.14
N LEU A 93 22.49 5.84 -22.19
CA LEU A 93 23.42 6.90 -22.58
C LEU A 93 24.61 7.02 -21.62
N GLN A 94 24.40 6.78 -20.32
CA GLN A 94 25.48 6.74 -19.33
C GLN A 94 26.43 5.56 -19.55
N ASN A 95 25.89 4.37 -19.85
CA ASN A 95 26.70 3.20 -20.16
C ASN A 95 27.52 3.40 -21.43
N GLU A 96 26.91 3.98 -22.47
CA GLU A 96 27.57 4.29 -23.73
C GLU A 96 28.69 5.34 -23.54
N ASN A 97 28.43 6.40 -22.77
CA ASN A 97 29.45 7.39 -22.40
C ASN A 97 30.62 6.77 -21.62
N GLN A 98 30.33 5.85 -20.69
CA GLN A 98 31.38 5.16 -19.93
C GLN A 98 32.23 4.25 -20.83
N GLN A 99 31.60 3.56 -21.79
CA GLN A 99 32.32 2.72 -22.75
C GLN A 99 33.18 3.55 -23.70
N LEU A 100 32.63 4.63 -24.24
CA LEU A 100 33.36 5.56 -25.10
C LEU A 100 34.54 6.20 -24.36
N LYS A 101 34.35 6.64 -23.09
CA LYS A 101 35.47 7.16 -22.28
C LYS A 101 36.56 6.12 -22.04
N LYS A 102 36.18 4.86 -21.76
CA LYS A 102 37.15 3.77 -21.60
C LYS A 102 37.91 3.51 -22.90
N ALA A 103 37.20 3.39 -24.02
CA ALA A 103 37.79 3.19 -25.33
C ALA A 103 38.73 4.34 -25.74
N LEU A 104 38.34 5.59 -25.48
CA LEU A 104 39.20 6.75 -25.70
C LEU A 104 40.44 6.73 -24.81
N THR A 105 40.31 6.37 -23.53
CA THR A 105 41.45 6.27 -22.60
C THR A 105 42.41 5.15 -23.03
N THR A 106 41.88 4.00 -23.45
CA THR A 106 42.67 2.88 -23.98
C THR A 106 43.34 3.22 -25.31
N ALA A 107 42.66 3.94 -26.21
CA ALA A 107 43.23 4.40 -27.48
C ALA A 107 44.30 5.50 -27.26
N GLN A 108 44.11 6.41 -26.30
CA GLN A 108 45.10 7.41 -25.92
C GLN A 108 46.34 6.79 -25.27
N GLN A 109 46.16 5.74 -24.46
CA GLN A 109 47.27 4.96 -23.87
C GLN A 109 48.01 4.09 -24.90
N ALA A 110 47.33 3.59 -25.92
CA ALA A 110 47.97 2.88 -27.04
C ALA A 110 48.75 3.82 -27.98
N ALA A 111 48.40 5.12 -28.01
CA ALA A 111 49.02 6.12 -28.87
C ALA A 111 50.23 6.85 -28.23
N ASN A 112 50.59 6.59 -26.97
CA ASN A 112 51.79 7.18 -26.33
C ASN A 112 52.61 6.13 -25.54
N PRO A 113 53.65 5.52 -26.15
CA PRO A 113 54.37 4.38 -25.54
C PRO A 113 55.51 4.71 -24.55
N ALA A 114 55.73 5.95 -24.14
CA ALA A 114 56.95 6.32 -23.39
C ALA A 114 56.69 6.74 -21.92
N ALA A 115 56.58 5.75 -21.02
CA ALA A 115 57.01 5.86 -19.60
C ALA A 115 56.97 4.47 -18.92
N GLN A 116 58.06 3.71 -19.03
CA GLN A 116 58.31 2.49 -18.25
C GLN A 116 58.45 2.82 -16.75
N PRO A 117 57.96 1.97 -15.82
CA PRO A 117 58.54 1.88 -14.50
C PRO A 117 59.73 0.91 -14.53
N THR A 118 60.92 1.45 -14.34
CA THR A 118 62.16 0.75 -14.00
C THR A 118 61.99 -0.04 -12.70
N GLN A 119 62.29 -1.34 -12.73
CA GLN A 119 62.61 -2.12 -11.53
C GLN A 119 64.04 -2.68 -11.66
N SER A 120 64.95 -2.10 -10.87
CA SER A 120 66.24 -2.67 -10.44
C SER A 120 65.95 -3.79 -9.42
N THR A 121 66.64 -4.93 -9.34
CA THR A 121 68.06 -5.20 -8.98
C THR A 121 68.29 -6.73 -9.05
N THR A 122 69.36 -7.25 -9.66
CA THR A 122 70.62 -7.77 -9.03
C THR A 122 70.57 -9.16 -8.37
N ASN A 123 71.30 -10.10 -9.01
CA ASN A 123 72.11 -11.25 -8.56
C ASN A 123 71.71 -12.21 -7.42
N ASN A 124 71.86 -13.50 -7.80
CA ASN A 124 72.28 -14.71 -7.07
C ASN A 124 71.32 -15.35 -6.05
#